data_AF-A0A251ZVW3-F1
#
_entry.id   AF-A0A251ZVW3-F1
#
_cell.length_a   1.000
_cell.length_b   1.000
_cell.length_c   1.000
_cell.angle_alpha   90.00
_cell.angle_beta   90.00
_cell.angle_gamma   90.00
#
_symmetry.space_group_name_H-M   'P 1'
#
loop_
_entity.id
_entity.type
_entity.pdbx_description
1 polymer ?
#
loop_
_entity_poly.entity_id
_entity_poly.type
_entity_poly.pdbx_seq_one_letter_code
_entity_poly.pdbx_strand_id
1 'polypeptide(L)'
;TAITPQVDAQSRTVLVRAQLANPDHALVPGAFARVTTSYDTAKATVVVPRVAVQYATSGNSIWLAVRDAKSNALHAHQQGIRTGQSRGDLVEVVSGLKSGE
;
A
#
# COMPACT_ATOMS: atom_id res chain seq x y z
N THR A 1 -6.10 -16.65 -18.55
CA THR A 1 -5.89 -17.03 -17.14
C THR A 1 -7.24 -17.35 -16.53
N ALA A 2 -7.42 -18.53 -15.94
CA ALA A 2 -8.68 -18.91 -15.29
C ALA A 2 -8.42 -19.10 -13.80
N ILE A 3 -9.21 -18.44 -12.94
CA ILE A 3 -9.18 -18.65 -11.50
C ILE A 3 -10.27 -19.68 -11.20
N THR A 4 -9.88 -20.87 -10.74
CA THR A 4 -10.85 -21.89 -10.35
C THR A 4 -11.55 -21.43 -9.07
N PRO A 5 -12.89 -21.45 -8.99
CA PRO A 5 -13.64 -20.88 -7.86
C PRO A 5 -13.59 -21.72 -6.57
N GLN A 6 -12.80 -22.80 -6.53
CA GLN A 6 -12.68 -23.65 -5.35
C GLN A 6 -11.56 -23.14 -4.44
N VAL A 7 -11.97 -22.46 -3.36
CA VAL A 7 -11.11 -22.22 -2.19
C VAL A 7 -11.03 -23.52 -1.41
N ASP A 8 -9.82 -24.03 -1.20
CA ASP A 8 -9.62 -25.15 -0.29
C ASP A 8 -9.74 -24.63 1.15
N ALA A 9 -10.86 -24.93 1.80
CA ALA A 9 -11.20 -24.41 3.13
C ALA A 9 -10.28 -24.92 4.25
N GLN A 10 -9.56 -26.04 4.05
CA GLN A 10 -8.64 -26.58 5.04
C GLN A 10 -7.29 -25.89 5.03
N SER A 11 -6.75 -25.62 3.85
CA SER A 11 -5.43 -24.98 3.68
C SER A 11 -5.47 -23.47 3.55
N ARG A 12 -6.66 -22.88 3.34
CA ARG A 12 -6.85 -21.46 3.02
C ARG A 12 -6.03 -21.03 1.79
N THR A 13 -5.85 -21.94 0.84
CA THR A 13 -5.16 -21.68 -0.43
C THR A 13 -6.14 -21.62 -1.59
N VAL A 14 -5.77 -20.87 -2.63
CA VAL A 14 -6.52 -20.77 -3.89
C VAL A 14 -5.69 -21.42 -4.98
N LEU A 15 -6.32 -22.29 -5.77
CA LEU A 15 -5.67 -22.99 -6.86
C LEU A 15 -5.61 -22.08 -8.10
N VAL A 16 -4.41 -21.70 -8.51
CA VAL A 16 -4.17 -20.82 -9.67
C VAL A 16 -3.63 -21.63 -10.84
N ARG A 17 -4.27 -21.54 -12.02
CA ARG A 17 -3.79 -22.16 -13.25
C ARG A 17 -3.25 -21.10 -14.21
N ALA A 18 -1.96 -21.20 -14.55
CA ALA A 18 -1.31 -20.39 -15.57
C ALA A 18 -0.93 -21.27 -16.77
N GLN A 19 -0.94 -20.67 -17.97
CA GLN A 19 -0.39 -21.28 -19.18
C GLN A 19 0.87 -20.50 -19.55
N LEU A 20 2.00 -21.19 -19.67
CA LEU A 20 3.28 -20.60 -20.06
C LEU A 20 3.75 -21.29 -21.34
N ALA A 21 4.29 -20.50 -22.27
CA ALA A 21 5.00 -21.07 -23.42
C ALA A 21 6.28 -21.75 -22.92
N ASN A 22 6.51 -22.99 -23.35
CA ASN A 22 7.68 -23.79 -22.98
C ASN A 22 8.39 -24.34 -24.24
N PRO A 23 8.78 -23.48 -25.20
CA PRO A 23 9.31 -23.92 -26.49
C PRO A 23 10.69 -24.62 -26.38
N ASP A 24 11.43 -24.34 -25.32
CA ASP A 24 12.75 -24.91 -24.99
C ASP A 24 12.68 -26.09 -24.02
N HIS A 25 11.47 -26.51 -23.62
CA HIS A 25 11.22 -27.59 -22.66
C HIS A 25 11.89 -27.40 -21.28
N ALA A 26 12.22 -26.16 -20.90
CA ALA A 26 12.84 -25.86 -19.61
C ALA A 26 11.91 -26.12 -18.40
N LEU A 27 10.58 -26.04 -18.60
CA LEU A 27 9.60 -26.35 -17.56
C LEU A 27 9.26 -27.86 -17.57
N VAL A 28 9.67 -28.57 -16.54
CA VAL A 28 9.43 -30.01 -16.37
C VAL A 28 8.33 -30.30 -15.33
N PRO A 29 7.48 -31.33 -15.53
CA PRO A 29 6.50 -31.75 -14.54
C PRO A 29 7.16 -32.14 -13.20
N GLY A 30 6.55 -31.76 -12.09
CA GLY A 30 7.07 -32.04 -10.74
C GLY A 30 8.07 -31.01 -10.21
N ALA A 31 8.49 -30.03 -11.01
CA ALA A 31 9.29 -28.91 -10.53
C ALA A 31 8.46 -27.92 -9.69
N PHE A 32 9.14 -27.17 -8.82
CA PHE A 32 8.56 -26.05 -8.08
C PHE A 32 8.79 -24.74 -8.83
N ALA A 33 7.77 -23.88 -8.86
CA ALA A 33 7.88 -22.53 -9.39
C ALA A 33 7.54 -21.51 -8.30
N ARG A 34 8.32 -20.42 -8.22
CA ARG A 34 7.97 -19.25 -7.39
C ARG A 34 7.24 -18.25 -8.26
N VAL A 35 5.97 -18.01 -7.96
CA VAL A 35 5.17 -16.99 -8.64
C VAL A 35 5.09 -15.76 -7.76
N THR A 36 5.49 -14.61 -8.30
CA THR A 36 5.29 -13.31 -7.64
C THR A 36 4.20 -12.58 -8.41
N THR A 37 3.11 -12.25 -7.73
CA THR A 37 2.03 -11.44 -8.30
C THR A 37 2.19 -10.01 -7.79
N SER A 38 2.34 -9.06 -8.70
CA SER A 38 2.22 -7.63 -8.40
C SER A 38 0.75 -7.25 -8.56
N TYR A 39 0.06 -7.02 -7.44
CA TYR A 39 -1.25 -6.39 -7.49
C TYR A 39 -1.01 -4.88 -7.65
N ASP A 40 -1.31 -4.35 -8.83
CA ASP A 40 -1.15 -2.92 -9.11
C ASP A 40 -2.25 -2.15 -8.38
N THR A 41 -1.93 -1.72 -7.17
CA THR A 41 -2.74 -0.78 -6.38
C THR A 41 -2.10 0.60 -6.39
N ALA A 42 -1.35 0.97 -7.43
CA ALA A 42 -0.78 2.31 -7.53
C ALA A 42 -1.88 3.34 -7.84
N LYS A 43 -2.80 3.52 -6.90
CA LYS A 43 -3.56 4.76 -6.80
C LYS A 43 -2.56 5.82 -6.39
N ALA A 44 -2.49 6.91 -7.14
CA ALA A 44 -1.73 8.09 -6.73
C ALA A 44 -2.29 8.55 -5.38
N THR A 45 -1.56 8.27 -4.31
CA THR A 45 -1.98 8.46 -2.93
C THR A 45 -0.85 9.16 -2.19
N VAL A 46 -1.18 10.05 -1.27
CA VAL A 46 -0.16 10.74 -0.50
C VAL A 46 0.36 9.77 0.56
N VAL A 47 1.67 9.60 0.64
CA VAL A 47 2.30 8.75 1.65
C VAL A 47 3.15 9.59 2.58
N VAL A 48 3.11 9.28 3.86
CA VAL A 48 3.91 9.94 4.89
C VAL A 48 4.70 8.91 5.70
N PRO A 49 5.86 9.27 6.26
CA PRO A 49 6.57 8.41 7.21
C PRO A 49 5.67 8.09 8.41
N ARG A 50 5.71 6.84 8.89
CA ARG A 50 4.89 6.41 10.04
C ARG A 50 5.12 7.29 11.28
N VAL A 51 6.35 7.75 11.48
CA VAL A 51 6.74 8.61 12.62
C VAL A 51 6.11 10.02 12.57
N ALA A 52 5.59 10.44 11.42
CA ALA A 52 4.90 11.72 11.27
C ALA A 52 3.41 11.63 11.69
N VAL A 53 2.87 10.42 11.84
CA VAL A 53 1.46 10.19 12.18
C VAL A 53 1.30 10.06 13.69
N GLN A 54 0.47 10.93 14.25
CA GLN A 54 -0.01 10.85 15.62
C GLN A 54 -1.32 10.06 15.66
N TYR A 55 -1.29 8.89 16.28
CA TYR A 55 -2.44 8.01 16.46
C TYR A 55 -3.14 8.33 17.79
N ALA A 56 -4.42 8.70 17.73
CA ALA A 56 -5.25 8.93 18.92
C ALA A 56 -6.60 8.21 18.79
N THR A 57 -7.27 7.98 19.92
CA THR A 57 -8.60 7.34 19.95
C THR A 57 -9.67 8.15 19.22
N SER A 58 -9.50 9.47 19.14
CA SER A 58 -10.37 10.40 18.42
C SER A 58 -10.12 10.43 16.91
N GLY A 59 -8.98 9.90 16.43
CA GLY A 59 -8.59 9.94 15.03
C GLY A 59 -7.08 10.16 14.84
N ASN A 60 -6.61 9.95 13.62
CA ASN A 60 -5.20 10.13 13.27
C ASN A 60 -4.96 11.57 12.83
N SER A 61 -3.80 12.12 13.16
CA SER A 61 -3.42 13.48 12.78
C SER A 61 -1.93 13.60 12.46
N ILE A 62 -1.57 14.63 11.70
CA ILE A 62 -0.18 15.02 11.43
C ILE A 62 0.00 16.50 11.74
N TRP A 63 1.24 16.92 11.94
CA TRP A 63 1.59 18.33 12.12
C TRP A 63 2.23 18.87 10.84
N LEU A 64 1.58 19.87 10.24
CA LEU A 64 2.08 20.59 9.05
C LEU A 64 2.83 21.84 9.48
N ALA A 65 4.00 22.08 8.89
CA ALA A 65 4.76 23.30 9.12
C ALA A 65 4.32 24.37 8.11
N VAL A 66 3.45 25.29 8.54
CA VAL A 66 2.93 26.36 7.69
C VAL A 66 3.78 27.62 7.90
N ARG A 67 4.26 28.19 6.80
CA ARG A 67 5.07 29.42 6.83
C ARG A 67 4.13 30.64 6.80
N ASP A 68 4.26 31.51 7.80
CA ASP A 68 3.52 32.76 7.85
C ASP A 68 4.03 33.71 6.75
N ALA A 69 3.11 34.19 5.91
CA ALA A 69 3.42 35.03 4.75
C ALA A 69 3.96 36.42 5.12
N LYS A 70 3.79 36.87 6.36
CA LYS A 70 4.20 38.20 6.85
C LYS A 70 5.46 38.15 7.71
N SER A 71 5.61 37.13 8.55
CA SER A 71 6.73 37.04 9.51
C SER A 71 7.81 36.03 9.12
N ASN A 72 7.58 35.22 8.08
CA ASN A 72 8.44 34.10 7.68
C ASN A 72 8.66 33.06 8.81
N ALA A 73 7.86 33.12 9.88
CA ALA A 73 7.89 32.18 10.98
C ALA A 73 7.16 30.87 10.58
N LEU A 74 7.63 29.74 11.12
CA LEU A 74 6.99 28.45 10.95
C LEU A 74 6.02 28.19 12.10
N HIS A 75 4.77 27.91 11.77
CA HIS A 75 3.71 27.58 12.71
C HIS A 75 3.29 26.13 12.49
N ALA A 76 3.17 25.37 13.58
CA ALA A 76 2.70 23.99 13.51
C ALA A 76 1.17 23.98 13.47
N HIS A 77 0.60 23.43 12.39
CA HIS A 77 -0.84 23.25 12.23
C HIS A 77 -1.19 21.76 12.31
N GLN A 78 -2.07 21.39 13.24
CA GLN A 78 -2.52 20.01 13.35
C GLN A 78 -3.60 19.73 12.29
N GLN A 79 -3.33 18.76 11.43
CA GLN A 79 -4.25 18.32 10.39
C GLN A 79 -4.75 16.91 10.70
N GLY A 80 -6.08 16.76 10.83
CA GLY A 80 -6.71 15.45 10.94
C GLY A 80 -6.63 14.71 9.60
N ILE A 81 -6.19 13.45 9.64
CA ILE A 81 -6.03 12.61 8.46
C ILE A 81 -6.71 11.25 8.64
N ARG A 82 -7.06 10.62 7.52
CA ARG A 82 -7.47 9.22 7.48
C ARG A 82 -6.39 8.40 6.80
N THR A 83 -5.81 7.47 7.54
CA THR A 83 -4.75 6.59 7.03
C THR A 83 -5.33 5.35 6.36
N GLY A 84 -4.60 4.83 5.38
CA GLY A 84 -4.93 3.64 4.61
C GLY A 84 -3.93 2.52 4.89
N GLN A 85 -3.48 1.86 3.82
CA GLN A 85 -2.51 0.79 3.92
C GLN A 85 -1.15 1.31 4.41
N SER A 86 -0.41 0.48 5.12
CA SER A 86 0.98 0.77 5.47
C SER A 86 1.91 -0.24 4.80
N ARG A 87 2.97 0.27 4.18
CA ARG A 87 3.98 -0.53 3.49
C ARG A 87 5.35 -0.12 4.01
N GLY A 88 6.01 -1.02 4.74
CA GLY A 88 7.29 -0.72 5.39
C GLY A 88 7.14 0.43 6.38
N ASP A 89 7.87 1.52 6.15
CA ASP A 89 7.89 2.72 7.00
C ASP A 89 6.93 3.82 6.52
N LEU A 90 6.23 3.58 5.41
CA LEU A 90 5.30 4.54 4.83
C LEU A 90 3.85 4.17 5.18
N VAL A 91 3.06 5.20 5.43
CA VAL A 91 1.63 5.11 5.69
C VAL A 91 0.91 5.90 4.61
N GLU A 92 -0.05 5.25 3.97
CA GLU A 92 -0.95 5.89 3.02
C GLU A 92 -1.90 6.85 3.75
N VAL A 93 -2.11 8.03 3.18
CA VAL A 93 -3.13 9.00 3.59
C VAL A 93 -4.25 9.02 2.54
N VAL A 94 -5.39 8.46 2.92
CA VAL A 94 -6.56 8.33 2.03
C VAL A 94 -7.32 9.65 1.92
N SER A 95 -7.29 10.48 2.98
CA SER A 95 -7.91 11.80 2.98
C SER A 95 -7.34 12.70 4.06
N GLY A 96 -7.45 14.01 3.85
CA GLY A 96 -7.04 15.03 4.83
C GLY A 96 -5.66 15.64 4.58
N LEU A 97 -4.99 15.27 3.49
CA LEU A 97 -3.70 15.83 3.09
C LEU A 97 -3.65 15.99 1.56
N LYS A 98 -3.08 17.10 1.08
CA LYS A 98 -2.80 17.30 -0.35
C LYS A 98 -1.34 17.03 -0.64
N SER A 99 -1.06 16.67 -1.90
CA SER A 99 0.32 16.49 -2.35
C SER A 99 1.08 17.82 -2.26
N GLY A 100 2.23 17.82 -1.58
CA GLY A 100 3.09 18.99 -1.41
C GLY A 100 2.94 19.75 -0.09
N GLU A 101 2.06 19.30 0.81
CA GLU A 101 1.91 19.79 2.19
C GLU A 101 2.82 19.05 3.18
#